data_AF-X1QQL1-F1
#
_entry.id   AF-X1QQL1-F1
#
_cell.length_a   1.000
_cell.length_b   1.000
_cell.length_c   1.000
_cell.angle_alpha   90.00
_cell.angle_beta   90.00
_cell.angle_gamma   90.00
#
_symmetry.space_group_name_H-M   'P 1'
#
loop_
_entity.id
_entity.type
_entity.pdbx_description
1 polymer ?
#
loop_
_entity_poly.entity_id
_entity_poly.type
_entity_poly.pdbx_seq_one_letter_code
_entity_poly.pdbx_strand_id
1 'polypeptide(L)'
;MKKSLLWIVVLVLSISMVAAFSLYGCKAEEVAAEEEAVEEAPAEEAVEEAPAEEAAEEAAPSKGVVTVLGTWGGDELASFQEAVFPFTDETGIGMAFER
;
A
#
# COMPACT_ATOMS: atom_id res chain seq x y z
N MET A 1 7.43 -3.64 -45.23
CA MET A 1 8.22 -4.50 -44.31
C MET A 1 8.56 -3.81 -42.98
N LYS A 2 9.08 -2.58 -42.96
CA LYS A 2 9.41 -1.84 -41.72
C LYS A 2 8.29 -1.67 -40.68
N LYS A 3 7.03 -1.46 -41.11
CA LYS A 3 5.88 -1.40 -40.19
C LYS A 3 5.58 -2.76 -39.57
N SER A 4 5.52 -3.82 -40.37
CA SER A 4 5.30 -5.18 -39.86
C SER A 4 6.43 -5.63 -38.91
N LEU A 5 7.68 -5.25 -39.21
CA LEU A 5 8.81 -5.52 -38.32
C LEU A 5 8.67 -4.77 -36.99
N LEU A 6 8.25 -3.50 -36.99
CA LEU A 6 7.95 -2.75 -35.77
C LEU A 6 6.83 -3.40 -34.95
N TRP A 7 5.75 -3.85 -35.60
CA TRP A 7 4.65 -4.53 -34.92
C TRP A 7 5.09 -5.85 -34.25
N ILE A 8 5.94 -6.64 -34.93
CA ILE A 8 6.48 -7.88 -34.36
C ILE A 8 7.41 -7.58 -33.18
N VAL A 9 8.28 -6.57 -33.29
CA VAL A 9 9.19 -6.19 -32.19
C VAL A 9 8.41 -5.74 -30.97
N VAL A 10 7.38 -4.90 -31.15
CA VAL A 10 6.50 -4.46 -30.05
C VAL A 10 5.78 -5.64 -29.39
N LEU A 11 5.30 -6.59 -30.19
CA LEU A 11 4.60 -7.78 -29.71
C LEU A 11 5.54 -8.71 -28.92
N VAL A 12 6.76 -8.93 -29.40
CA VAL A 12 7.76 -9.75 -28.69
C VAL A 12 8.18 -9.09 -27.37
N LEU A 13 8.36 -7.77 -27.37
CA LEU A 13 8.81 -7.02 -26.19
C LEU A 13 7.76 -6.99 -25.09
N SER A 14 6.48 -6.87 -25.45
CA SER A 14 5.36 -6.95 -24.51
C SER A 14 5.19 -8.34 -23.91
N ILE A 15 5.30 -9.41 -24.72
CA ILE A 15 5.28 -10.79 -24.20
C ILE A 15 6.45 -11.06 -23.24
N SER A 16 7.64 -10.57 -23.57
CA SER A 16 8.83 -10.72 -22.71
C SER A 16 8.64 -10.04 -21.36
N MET A 17 7.97 -8.89 -21.32
CA MET A 17 7.73 -8.14 -20.08
C MET A 17 6.78 -8.91 -19.17
N VAL A 18 5.66 -9.41 -19.71
CA VAL A 18 4.70 -10.22 -18.94
C VAL A 18 5.32 -11.52 -18.42
N ALA A 19 6.16 -12.18 -19.22
CA ALA A 19 6.85 -13.40 -18.79
C ALA A 19 7.82 -13.16 -17.61
N ALA A 20 8.51 -12.03 -17.61
CA ALA A 20 9.41 -11.68 -16.50
C ALA A 20 8.64 -11.47 -15.18
N PHE A 21 7.52 -10.75 -15.21
CA PHE A 21 6.68 -10.53 -14.02
C PHE A 21 6.04 -11.81 -13.50
N SER A 22 5.61 -12.71 -14.38
CA SER A 22 4.99 -13.98 -13.97
C SER A 22 5.98 -15.00 -13.38
N LEU A 23 7.25 -14.97 -13.80
CA LEU A 23 8.26 -15.93 -13.34
C LEU A 23 9.02 -15.46 -12.08
N TYR A 24 9.16 -14.15 -11.88
CA TYR A 24 9.80 -13.58 -10.68
C TYR A 24 8.81 -13.16 -9.58
N GLY A 25 7.52 -13.01 -9.91
CA GLY A 25 6.51 -12.43 -9.01
C GLY A 25 5.77 -13.41 -8.07
N CYS A 26 6.11 -14.70 -8.05
CA CYS A 26 5.53 -15.67 -7.12
C CYS A 26 6.62 -16.47 -6.39
N LYS A 27 7.46 -15.74 -5.65
CA LYS A 27 8.26 -16.33 -4.58
C LYS A 27 7.44 -16.18 -3.29
N ALA A 28 6.68 -17.21 -2.95
CA ALA A 28 6.22 -17.38 -1.58
C ALA A 28 7.48 -17.54 -0.72
N GLU A 29 7.87 -16.47 -0.03
CA GLU A 29 8.96 -16.47 0.94
C GLU A 29 8.37 -16.79 2.31
N GLU A 30 8.67 -18.01 2.72
CA GLU A 30 8.38 -18.63 3.99
C GLU A 30 9.14 -17.91 5.11
N VAL A 31 8.36 -17.51 6.12
CA VAL A 31 8.71 -17.36 7.54
C VAL A 31 10.14 -17.80 7.93
N ALA A 32 10.96 -16.85 8.35
CA ALA A 32 12.09 -17.02 9.28
C ALA A 32 12.14 -15.74 10.15
N ALA A 33 11.58 -15.75 11.36
CA ALA A 33 12.33 -15.98 12.62
C ALA A 33 13.46 -14.94 12.80
N GLU A 34 13.21 -13.85 13.52
CA GLU A 34 13.46 -13.64 14.97
C GLU A 34 14.65 -12.67 15.18
N GLU A 35 14.56 -11.88 16.27
CA GLU A 35 15.60 -11.02 16.88
C GLU A 35 15.78 -9.56 16.40
N GLU A 36 15.06 -8.64 17.05
CA GLU A 36 15.56 -7.46 17.79
C GLU A 36 14.34 -6.71 18.35
N ALA A 37 13.85 -6.97 19.56
CA ALA A 37 14.40 -6.52 20.84
C ALA A 37 14.62 -5.00 20.92
N VAL A 38 13.54 -4.28 21.27
CA VAL A 38 13.47 -3.18 22.26
C VAL A 38 14.63 -2.16 22.27
N GLU A 39 14.36 -0.91 21.86
CA GLU A 39 14.82 0.27 22.61
C GLU A 39 14.03 1.54 22.26
N GLU A 40 13.36 2.09 23.30
CA GLU A 40 13.19 3.51 23.64
C GLU A 40 12.45 4.46 22.66
N ALA A 41 11.27 4.88 23.09
CA ALA A 41 10.64 6.14 22.69
C ALA A 41 11.53 7.34 23.04
N PRO A 42 11.37 8.46 22.33
CA PRO A 42 10.96 9.66 23.07
C PRO A 42 9.78 10.39 22.44
N ALA A 43 9.01 10.98 23.34
CA ALA A 43 7.83 11.78 23.09
C ALA A 43 8.14 13.19 22.57
N GLU A 44 7.08 13.84 22.09
CA GLU A 44 6.88 15.29 21.93
C GLU A 44 7.53 15.96 20.71
N GLU A 45 6.72 16.30 19.70
CA GLU A 45 6.30 17.68 19.36
C GLU A 45 5.60 17.72 18.00
N ALA A 46 4.36 18.22 17.98
CA ALA A 46 3.71 19.01 16.93
C ALA A 46 2.19 18.77 16.93
N VAL A 47 1.51 19.49 17.80
CA VAL A 47 0.09 19.82 17.63
C VAL A 47 0.02 20.85 16.51
N GLU A 48 -0.58 20.51 15.36
CA GLU A 48 -1.22 21.51 14.51
C GLU A 48 -2.46 20.91 13.81
N GLU A 49 -3.61 21.40 14.27
CA GLU A 49 -4.87 21.61 13.55
C GLU A 49 -5.68 20.40 13.04
N ALA A 50 -6.61 19.93 13.90
CA ALA A 50 -7.96 19.53 13.47
C ALA A 50 -8.74 20.79 13.05
N PRO A 51 -9.71 20.77 12.10
CA PRO A 51 -10.85 19.83 12.13
C PRO A 51 -11.47 19.39 10.78
N ALA A 52 -11.97 18.16 10.74
CA ALA A 52 -13.14 17.68 9.95
C ALA A 52 -13.36 16.20 10.34
N GLU A 53 -14.04 15.87 11.44
CA GLU A 53 -15.50 15.74 11.49
C GLU A 53 -16.13 15.44 10.12
N GLU A 54 -16.01 14.18 9.66
CA GLU A 54 -17.13 13.26 9.44
C GLU A 54 -16.55 11.91 8.94
N ALA A 55 -16.99 10.79 9.56
CA ALA A 55 -16.72 9.39 9.18
C ALA A 55 -15.44 8.68 9.71
N ALA A 56 -14.99 8.97 10.94
CA ALA A 56 -14.06 8.07 11.66
C ALA A 56 -14.55 7.69 13.07
N GLU A 57 -15.85 7.81 13.33
CA GLU A 57 -16.48 7.29 14.54
C GLU A 57 -16.99 5.86 14.29
N GLU A 58 -16.08 4.90 14.09
CA GLU A 58 -16.22 3.50 14.55
C GLU A 58 -15.02 2.67 14.07
N ALA A 59 -13.88 2.87 14.74
CA ALA A 59 -12.89 1.85 15.05
C ALA A 59 -11.66 2.60 15.55
N ALA A 60 -11.68 3.01 16.82
CA ALA A 60 -10.43 3.31 17.49
C ALA A 60 -9.54 2.05 17.37
N PRO A 61 -8.40 2.12 16.69
CA PRO A 61 -7.67 0.91 16.38
C PRO A 61 -6.99 0.44 17.65
N SER A 62 -7.56 -0.62 18.24
CA SER A 62 -7.09 -1.18 19.50
C SER A 62 -5.67 -1.77 19.45
N LYS A 63 -5.10 -1.92 18.25
CA LYS A 63 -3.83 -2.62 18.01
C LYS A 63 -2.76 -1.82 17.25
N GLY A 64 -3.02 -0.57 16.89
CA GLY A 64 -2.04 0.31 16.23
C GLY A 64 -2.53 0.93 14.92
N VAL A 65 -1.69 1.77 14.32
CA VAL A 65 -2.01 2.53 13.10
C VAL A 65 -0.91 2.34 12.06
N VAL A 66 -1.30 2.11 10.80
CA VAL A 66 -0.42 2.12 9.63
C VAL A 66 -0.65 3.40 8.85
N THR A 67 0.41 4.15 8.62
CA THR A 67 0.36 5.39 7.82
C THR A 67 0.72 5.11 6.37
N VAL A 68 -0.14 5.54 5.45
CA VAL A 68 0.05 5.46 4.00
C VAL A 68 0.29 6.85 3.45
N LEU A 69 1.51 7.09 2.97
CA LEU A 69 1.86 8.32 2.25
C LEU A 69 1.54 8.13 0.76
N GLY A 70 0.52 8.81 0.27
CA GLY A 70 0.07 8.75 -1.12
C GLY A 70 0.34 10.06 -1.85
N THR A 71 0.85 9.98 -3.08
CA THR A 71 0.95 11.17 -3.97
C THR A 71 -0.31 11.39 -4.81
N TRP A 72 -1.30 10.50 -4.67
CA TRP A 72 -2.57 10.48 -5.41
C TRP A 72 -3.72 11.11 -4.61
N GLY A 73 -4.91 11.23 -5.23
CA GLY A 73 -6.17 11.27 -4.48
C GLY A 73 -7.38 11.72 -5.30
N GLY A 74 -8.39 12.29 -4.64
CA GLY A 74 -9.73 12.29 -5.22
C GLY A 74 -10.28 10.86 -5.27
N ASP A 75 -10.87 10.46 -6.39
CA ASP A 75 -11.51 9.13 -6.54
C ASP A 75 -10.55 7.96 -6.34
N GLU A 76 -9.25 8.15 -6.64
CA GLU A 76 -8.22 7.13 -6.42
C GLU A 76 -7.99 6.88 -4.92
N LEU A 77 -8.01 7.93 -4.10
CA LEU A 77 -7.86 7.79 -2.64
C LEU A 77 -9.09 7.09 -2.05
N ALA A 78 -10.29 7.48 -2.48
CA ALA A 78 -11.53 6.85 -2.02
C ALA A 78 -11.56 5.34 -2.37
N SER A 79 -11.19 5.00 -3.61
CA SER A 79 -11.11 3.61 -4.06
C SER A 79 -10.10 2.80 -3.25
N PHE A 80 -8.96 3.42 -2.91
CA PHE A 80 -7.94 2.76 -2.09
C PHE A 80 -8.40 2.57 -0.64
N GLN A 81 -9.02 3.59 -0.04
CA GLN A 81 -9.60 3.50 1.29
C GLN A 81 -10.65 2.39 1.36
N GLU A 82 -11.51 2.29 0.34
CA GLU A 82 -12.50 1.21 0.24
C GLU A 82 -11.84 -0.17 0.22
N ALA A 83 -10.79 -0.33 -0.57
CA ALA A 83 -10.07 -1.58 -0.73
C ALA A 83 -9.37 -2.05 0.56
N VAL A 84 -9.02 -1.13 1.47
CA VAL A 84 -8.29 -1.46 2.71
C VAL A 84 -9.16 -1.53 3.95
N PHE A 85 -10.45 -1.20 3.89
CA PHE A 85 -11.35 -1.44 5.04
C PHE A 85 -11.35 -2.88 5.54
N PRO A 86 -11.36 -3.92 4.67
CA PRO A 86 -11.29 -5.30 5.15
C PRO A 86 -10.04 -5.60 5.99
N PHE A 87 -8.92 -4.93 5.69
CA PHE A 87 -7.71 -5.05 6.51
C PHE A 87 -7.95 -4.51 7.93
N THR A 88 -8.57 -3.34 8.08
CA THR A 88 -8.87 -2.77 9.40
C THR A 88 -9.88 -3.63 10.17
N ASP A 89 -10.90 -4.17 9.50
CA ASP A 89 -11.89 -5.04 10.11
C ASP A 89 -11.28 -6.37 10.61
N GLU A 90 -10.43 -7.00 9.81
CA GLU A 90 -9.82 -8.29 10.14
C GLU A 90 -8.72 -8.16 11.19
N THR A 91 -7.91 -7.10 11.12
CA THR A 91 -6.74 -6.95 11.98
C THR A 91 -7.03 -6.14 13.24
N GLY A 92 -7.95 -5.19 13.18
CA GLY A 92 -8.16 -4.15 14.19
C GLY A 92 -7.07 -3.06 14.18
N ILE A 93 -6.30 -2.97 13.09
CA ILE A 93 -5.26 -1.95 12.86
C ILE A 93 -5.87 -0.85 12.00
N GLY A 94 -5.74 0.39 12.46
CA GLY A 94 -6.25 1.56 11.76
C GLY A 94 -5.33 1.98 10.63
N MET A 95 -5.88 2.66 9.63
CA MET A 95 -5.13 3.18 8.50
C MET A 95 -5.21 4.72 8.51
N ALA A 96 -4.06 5.37 8.55
CA ALA A 96 -3.93 6.82 8.39
C ALA A 96 -3.42 7.14 6.98
N PHE A 97 -3.92 8.23 6.39
CA PHE A 97 -3.58 8.63 5.04
C PHE A 97 -2.95 10.02 5.05
N GLU A 98 -1.74 10.11 4.52
CA GLU A 98 -0.96 11.34 4.41
C GLU A 98 -0.64 11.63 2.94
N ARG A 99 -0.34 12.91 2.64
CA ARG A 99 -0.05 13.39 1.30
C ARG A 99 1.15 14.32 1.27
#